data_AF-A0A556V8I2-F1
#
_entry.id   AF-A0A556V8I2-F1
#
_cell.length_a   1.000
_cell.length_b   1.000
_cell.length_c   1.000
_cell.angle_alpha   90.00
_cell.angle_beta   90.00
_cell.angle_gamma   90.00
#
_symmetry.space_group_name_H-M   'P 1'
#
loop_
_entity.id
_entity.type
_entity.pdbx_description
1 polymer ?
#
loop_
_entity_poly.entity_id
_entity_poly.type
_entity_poly.pdbx_seq_one_letter_code
_entity_poly.pdbx_strand_id
1 'polypeptide(L)' 'MSMAKPQMRGLLAKRLRFHLPLAFGLSLFAAAAFKFTVTEPRKQAYADFYKQYDSMKEFNSMKEAGVFESVRPSGK' A
#
# COMPACT_ATOMS: atom_id res chain seq x y z
N MET A 1 36.77 -44.80 3.84
CA MET A 1 36.52 -43.66 4.76
C MET A 1 35.13 -43.83 5.35
N SER A 2 35.00 -43.91 6.68
CA SER A 2 33.69 -44.02 7.36
C SER A 2 33.06 -42.63 7.53
N MET A 3 31.74 -42.51 7.34
CA MET A 3 31.03 -41.24 7.50
C MET A 3 30.92 -40.84 8.97
N ALA A 4 31.14 -39.56 9.26
CA ALA A 4 30.95 -39.01 10.60
C ALA A 4 29.45 -39.02 10.98
N LYS A 5 29.15 -39.28 12.26
CA LYS A 5 27.77 -39.36 12.75
C LYS A 5 27.09 -37.99 12.66
N PRO A 6 25.95 -37.87 11.96
CA PRO A 6 25.22 -36.62 11.87
C PRO A 6 24.46 -36.30 13.16
N GLN A 7 23.99 -35.06 13.27
CA GLN A 7 23.09 -34.64 14.36
C GLN A 7 21.72 -35.34 14.20
N MET A 8 21.29 -36.10 15.20
CA MET A 8 20.01 -36.86 15.15
C MET A 8 18.92 -36.34 16.10
N ARG A 9 19.21 -35.31 16.90
CA ARG A 9 18.29 -34.75 17.91
C ARG A 9 18.19 -33.24 17.79
N GLY A 10 17.03 -32.68 18.16
CA GLY A 10 16.82 -31.23 18.18
C GLY A 10 16.77 -30.57 16.79
N LEU A 11 16.59 -31.34 15.71
CA LEU A 11 16.57 -30.84 14.34
C LEU A 11 15.46 -29.80 14.12
N LEU A 12 14.27 -30.04 14.68
CA LEU A 12 13.15 -29.10 14.62
C LEU A 12 13.46 -27.79 15.35
N ALA A 13 14.00 -27.87 16.57
CA ALA A 13 14.36 -26.68 17.35
C ALA A 13 15.43 -25.83 16.64
N LYS A 14 16.43 -26.47 16.04
CA LYS A 14 17.45 -25.79 15.22
C LYS A 14 16.82 -25.09 14.03
N ARG A 15 15.91 -25.76 13.31
CA ARG A 15 15.19 -25.18 12.18
C ARG A 15 14.33 -23.99 12.61
N LEU A 16 13.59 -24.12 13.72
CA LEU A 16 12.73 -23.07 14.23
C LEU A 16 13.53 -21.83 14.64
N ARG A 17 14.62 -22.00 15.39
CA ARG A 17 15.48 -20.88 15.81
C ARG A 17 16.08 -20.12 14.64
N PHE A 18 16.31 -20.79 13.50
CA PHE A 18 16.77 -20.15 12.28
C PHE A 18 15.65 -19.40 11.54
N HIS A 19 14.49 -20.02 11.38
CA HIS A 19 13.41 -19.45 10.57
C HIS A 19 12.61 -18.37 11.31
N LEU A 20 12.56 -18.41 12.64
CA LEU A 20 11.73 -17.49 13.41
C LEU A 20 12.20 -16.02 13.25
N PRO A 21 13.48 -15.67 13.44
CA PRO A 21 13.94 -14.30 13.20
C PRO A 21 13.79 -13.88 11.73
N LEU A 22 14.01 -14.80 10.79
CA LEU A 22 13.83 -14.53 9.36
C LEU A 22 12.37 -14.19 9.03
N ALA A 23 11.41 -14.95 9.58
CA ALA A 23 9.99 -14.70 9.38
C ALA A 23 9.57 -13.32 9.91
N PHE A 24 10.06 -12.94 11.10
CA PHE A 24 9.83 -11.60 11.65
C PHE A 24 10.50 -10.49 10.82
N GLY A 25 11.73 -10.72 10.33
CA GLY A 25 12.41 -9.77 9.46
C GLY A 25 11.64 -9.53 8.16
N LEU A 26 11.19 -10.60 7.52
CA LEU A 26 10.41 -10.53 6.28
C LEU A 26 9.04 -9.87 6.48
N SER A 27 8.36 -10.15 7.60
CA SER A 27 7.05 -9.56 7.87
C SER A 27 7.14 -8.05 8.12
N LEU A 28 8.15 -7.61 8.89
CA LEU A 28 8.40 -6.19 9.14
C LEU A 28 8.82 -5.47 7.84
N PHE A 29 9.66 -6.11 7.03
CA PHE A 29 10.03 -5.57 5.73
C PHE A 29 8.82 -5.39 4.81
N ALA A 30 7.96 -6.40 4.71
CA ALA A 30 6.74 -6.32 3.90
C ALA A 30 5.79 -5.21 4.40
N ALA A 31 5.63 -5.07 5.71
CA ALA A 31 4.81 -4.02 6.30
C ALA A 31 5.38 -2.61 6.00
N ALA A 32 6.70 -2.43 6.12
CA ALA A 32 7.37 -1.18 5.81
C ALA A 32 7.24 -0.85 4.31
N ALA A 33 7.50 -1.83 3.44
CA ALA A 33 7.35 -1.67 1.99
C ALA A 33 5.93 -1.20 1.64
N PHE A 34 4.90 -1.88 2.14
CA PHE A 34 3.51 -1.49 1.88
C PHE A 34 3.16 -0.10 2.40
N LYS A 35 3.66 0.26 3.59
CA LYS A 35 3.46 1.61 4.14
C LYS A 35 4.01 2.68 3.20
N PHE A 36 5.26 2.55 2.76
CA PHE A 36 5.93 3.59 2.00
C PHE A 36 5.59 3.59 0.50
N THR A 37 5.26 2.44 -0.09
CA THR A 37 4.96 2.37 -1.53
C THR A 37 3.47 2.53 -1.84
N VAL A 38 2.58 2.25 -0.88
CA VAL A 38 1.13 2.30 -1.10
C VAL A 38 0.45 3.31 -0.18
N THR A 39 0.62 3.15 1.13
CA THR A 39 -0.18 3.92 2.11
C THR A 39 0.16 5.40 2.10
N GLU A 40 1.45 5.74 2.23
CA GLU A 40 1.88 7.14 2.28
C GLU A 40 1.66 7.88 0.94
N PRO A 41 2.02 7.32 -0.23
CA PRO A 41 1.75 7.97 -1.51
C PRO A 41 0.25 8.21 -1.74
N ARG A 42 -0.61 7.26 -1.31
CA ARG A 42 -2.07 7.46 -1.39
C ARG A 42 -2.51 8.63 -0.53
N LYS A 43 -2.12 8.67 0.76
CA LYS A 43 -2.46 9.80 1.65
C LYS A 43 -1.99 11.13 1.07
N GLN A 44 -0.76 11.15 0.55
CA GLN A 44 -0.19 12.35 -0.06
C GLN A 44 -0.97 12.76 -1.30
N ALA A 45 -1.34 11.84 -2.20
CA ALA A 45 -2.12 12.15 -3.39
C ALA A 45 -3.48 12.79 -3.05
N TYR A 46 -4.19 12.29 -2.03
CA TYR A 46 -5.42 12.93 -1.55
C TYR A 46 -5.15 14.32 -0.98
N ALA A 47 -4.11 14.48 -0.16
CA ALA A 47 -3.75 15.78 0.39
C ALA A 47 -3.40 16.78 -0.72
N ASP A 48 -2.62 16.35 -1.72
CA ASP A 48 -2.18 17.17 -2.83
C ASP A 48 -3.35 17.58 -3.73
N PHE A 49 -4.32 16.68 -3.97
CA PHE A 49 -5.56 17.02 -4.67
C PHE A 49 -6.30 18.15 -3.96
N TYR A 50 -6.55 18.02 -2.65
CA TYR A 50 -7.33 19.00 -1.90
C TYR A 50 -6.60 20.31 -1.60
N LYS A 51 -5.27 20.38 -1.71
CA LYS A 51 -4.52 21.64 -1.52
C LYS A 51 -4.93 22.74 -2.48
N GLN A 52 -5.34 22.38 -3.70
CA GLN A 52 -5.64 23.32 -4.78
C GLN A 52 -7.04 23.12 -5.37
N TYR A 53 -7.84 22.25 -4.74
CA TYR A 53 -9.17 21.91 -5.22
C TYR A 53 -10.14 23.09 -5.02
N ASP A 54 -10.66 23.60 -6.13
CA ASP A 54 -11.77 24.55 -6.15
C ASP A 54 -13.04 23.83 -6.61
N SER A 55 -13.93 23.59 -5.66
CA SER A 55 -15.18 22.86 -5.89
C SER A 55 -16.10 23.59 -6.88
N MET A 56 -16.11 24.92 -6.91
CA MET A 56 -16.98 25.68 -7.80
C MET A 56 -16.45 25.66 -9.22
N LYS A 57 -15.13 25.74 -9.40
CA LYS A 57 -14.50 25.60 -10.72
C LYS A 57 -14.77 24.22 -11.33
N GLU A 58 -14.58 23.16 -10.55
CA GLU A 58 -14.85 21.78 -10.99
C GLU A 58 -16.35 21.56 -11.25
N PHE A 59 -17.22 22.05 -10.36
CA PHE A 59 -18.66 22.05 -10.57
C PHE A 59 -19.07 22.74 -11.86
N ASN A 60 -18.55 23.94 -12.13
CA ASN A 60 -18.87 24.66 -13.36
C ASN A 60 -18.39 23.91 -14.60
N SER A 61 -17.20 23.30 -14.54
CA SER A 61 -16.67 22.47 -15.62
C SER A 61 -17.57 21.26 -15.91
N MET A 62 -18.05 20.58 -14.86
CA MET A 62 -19.04 19.50 -14.98
C MET A 62 -20.40 19.99 -15.48
N LYS A 63 -20.88 21.13 -14.99
CA LYS A 63 -22.15 21.75 -15.40
C LYS A 63 -22.14 22.07 -16.89
N GLU A 64 -21.08 22.67 -17.41
CA GLU A 64 -20.94 22.96 -18.84
C GLU A 64 -20.78 21.70 -19.70
N ALA A 65 -20.18 20.64 -19.15
CA ALA A 65 -20.16 19.32 -19.79
C ALA A 65 -21.54 18.64 -19.84
N GLY A 66 -22.55 19.19 -19.13
CA GLY A 66 -23.93 18.70 -19.17
C GLY A 66 -24.16 17.37 -18.44
N VAL A 67 -23.27 17.01 -17.49
CA VAL A 67 -23.41 15.77 -16.70
C VAL A 67 -24.50 15.86 -15.63
N PHE A 68 -24.96 17.06 -15.27
CA PHE A 68 -26.01 17.24 -14.27
C PHE A 68 -27.40 17.26 -14.89
N GLU A 69 -28.33 16.53 -14.30
CA GLU A 69 -29.76 16.61 -14.63
C GLU A 69 -30.43 17.82 -13.97
N SER A 70 -29.96 18.21 -12.78
CA SER A 70 -30.54 19.29 -11.97
C SER A 70 -30.13 20.69 -12.41
N VAL A 71 -29.00 20.82 -13.13
CA VAL A 71 -28.46 22.12 -13.57
C VAL A 71 -27.96 22.02 -15.00
N ARG A 72 -28.49 22.88 -15.88
CA ARG A 72 -28.14 22.87 -17.31
C ARG A 72 -26.87 23.69 -17.62
N PRO A 73 -26.16 23.38 -18.72
CA PRO A 73 -25.09 24.23 -19.26
C PRO A 73 -25.59 25.64 -19.53
N SER A 74 -24.73 26.65 -19.37
CA SER A 74 -25.13 28.06 -19.51
C SER A 74 -25.49 28.47 -20.94
N GLY A 75 -25.15 27.65 -21.95
CA GLY A 75 -25.40 27.93 -23.37
C GLY A 75 -26.63 27.23 -23.99
N LYS A 76 -27.54 26.67 -23.19
CA LYS A 76 -28.78 26.02 -23.66
C LYS A 76 -30.04 26.62 -23.04
#